data_AF-A0A6I8MIU1-F1
#
_entry.id   AF-A0A6I8MIU1-F1
#
_cell.length_a   1.000
_cell.length_b   1.000
_cell.length_c   1.000
_cell.angle_alpha   90.00
_cell.angle_beta   90.00
_cell.angle_gamma   90.00
#
_symmetry.space_group_name_H-M   'P 1'
#
loop_
_entity.id
_entity.type
_entity.pdbx_description
1 polymer ?
#
loop_
_entity_poly.entity_id
_entity_poly.type
_entity_poly.pdbx_seq_one_letter_code
_entity_poly.pdbx_strand_id
1 'polypeptide(L)'
;MKRTLLPAAALGVSVLLSACSSQNTPSSNEVSGAPAPADPAVVHDSALPFDALPMPPQGREGFEECPYLDSQWVADTNGQRMTGQGVDTRFDTPACVFWSYPEAPQATVMVRHMPSEEEAIRVVDWAAPIDTTEPAEEPEGWSGGRAGHEEGAVYAVQKGPVAVVVWSNQQQSLKAELMAKEAIVRLGL
;
A
#
# COMPACT_ATOMS: atom_id res chain seq x y z
N MET A 1 -18.94 -53.79 -22.63
CA MET A 1 -20.04 -54.40 -21.83
C MET A 1 -19.84 -53.90 -20.40
N LYS A 2 -20.80 -53.44 -19.58
CA LYS A 2 -22.27 -53.18 -19.68
C LYS A 2 -22.46 -51.77 -19.02
N ARG A 3 -23.30 -50.78 -19.40
CA ARG A 3 -24.71 -50.64 -19.85
C ARG A 3 -25.79 -50.65 -18.72
N THR A 4 -26.11 -49.44 -18.22
CA THR A 4 -27.29 -48.98 -17.42
C THR A 4 -27.21 -47.43 -17.35
N LEU A 5 -28.20 -46.54 -17.57
CA LEU A 5 -29.59 -46.54 -18.09
C LEU A 5 -30.79 -46.45 -17.12
N LEU A 6 -31.04 -45.22 -16.58
CA LEU A 6 -32.37 -44.56 -16.38
C LEU A 6 -33.39 -45.21 -15.39
N PRO A 7 -34.56 -44.61 -15.02
CA PRO A 7 -35.32 -43.42 -15.50
C PRO A 7 -35.49 -42.27 -14.45
N ALA A 8 -35.94 -41.02 -14.77
CA ALA A 8 -37.31 -40.48 -15.01
C ALA A 8 -38.34 -40.75 -13.86
N ALA A 9 -39.30 -39.88 -13.49
CA ALA A 9 -39.78 -38.58 -14.00
C ALA A 9 -40.32 -37.72 -12.80
N ALA A 10 -41.23 -36.71 -12.83
CA ALA A 10 -42.15 -36.17 -13.85
C ALA A 10 -42.62 -34.70 -13.57
N LEU A 11 -43.69 -34.26 -14.25
CA LEU A 11 -44.37 -32.94 -14.26
C LEU A 11 -45.33 -32.65 -13.09
N GLY A 12 -45.67 -31.35 -12.90
CA GLY A 12 -46.88 -30.85 -12.22
C GLY A 12 -47.28 -29.45 -12.73
N VAL A 13 -48.58 -29.19 -12.97
CA VAL A 13 -49.06 -28.02 -13.75
C VAL A 13 -50.39 -27.45 -13.21
N SER A 14 -50.44 -26.12 -13.05
CA SER A 14 -51.61 -25.20 -12.99
C SER A 14 -52.82 -25.47 -12.08
N VAL A 15 -53.35 -24.40 -11.46
CA VAL A 15 -54.72 -23.88 -11.73
C VAL A 15 -54.87 -22.46 -11.17
N LEU A 16 -55.70 -21.64 -11.83
CA LEU A 16 -56.03 -20.26 -11.46
C LEU A 16 -57.27 -20.21 -10.55
N LEU A 17 -57.33 -19.23 -9.65
CA LEU A 17 -58.58 -18.73 -9.08
C LEU A 17 -58.52 -17.20 -8.97
N SER A 18 -59.62 -16.53 -9.33
CA SER A 18 -59.70 -15.07 -9.40
C SER A 18 -60.56 -14.51 -8.26
N ALA A 19 -60.11 -13.41 -7.66
CA ALA A 19 -60.88 -12.61 -6.72
C ALA A 19 -60.57 -11.12 -6.95
N CYS A 20 -61.58 -10.34 -7.30
CA CYS A 20 -61.42 -8.92 -7.63
C CYS A 20 -61.75 -8.00 -6.45
N SER A 21 -61.28 -6.76 -6.56
CA SER A 21 -61.78 -5.57 -5.86
C SER A 21 -61.42 -5.40 -4.37
N SER A 22 -60.42 -4.56 -4.14
CA SER A 22 -60.66 -3.27 -3.48
C SER A 22 -59.60 -2.26 -3.92
N GLN A 23 -60.02 -1.14 -4.49
CA GLN A 23 -59.10 -0.02 -4.73
C GLN A 23 -58.80 0.69 -3.42
N ASN A 24 -57.58 0.53 -2.91
CA ASN A 24 -57.11 1.26 -1.73
C ASN A 24 -55.82 2.01 -2.10
N THR A 25 -55.98 3.19 -2.69
CA THR A 25 -54.90 4.03 -3.21
C THR A 25 -53.92 4.41 -2.08
N PRO A 26 -52.66 3.93 -2.10
CA PRO A 26 -51.62 4.54 -1.29
C PRO A 26 -51.28 5.88 -1.95
N SER A 27 -51.44 6.98 -1.25
CA SER A 27 -50.90 8.26 -1.71
C SER A 27 -49.41 8.11 -1.97
N SER A 28 -48.93 8.64 -3.09
CA SER A 28 -47.50 8.74 -3.39
C SER A 28 -46.83 9.72 -2.43
N ASN A 29 -46.60 9.31 -1.19
CA ASN A 29 -45.56 9.88 -0.35
C ASN A 29 -44.21 9.44 -0.94
N GLU A 30 -43.86 10.09 -2.04
CA GLU A 30 -42.51 10.16 -2.57
C GLU A 30 -41.67 10.93 -1.55
N VAL A 31 -41.28 10.22 -0.48
CA VAL A 31 -40.29 10.69 0.47
C VAL A 31 -38.98 10.71 -0.29
N SER A 32 -38.75 11.85 -0.95
CA SER A 32 -37.44 12.24 -1.46
C SER A 32 -36.51 12.37 -0.26
N GLY A 33 -35.97 11.22 0.15
CA GLY A 33 -34.92 11.13 1.14
C GLY A 33 -33.73 11.86 0.56
N ALA A 34 -33.51 13.09 1.03
CA ALA A 34 -32.30 13.82 0.72
C ALA A 34 -31.12 12.88 0.99
N PRO A 35 -30.16 12.74 0.06
CA PRO A 35 -29.03 11.84 0.26
C PRO A 35 -28.37 12.22 1.58
N ALA A 36 -28.15 11.23 2.44
CA ALA A 36 -27.44 11.45 3.69
C ALA A 36 -26.09 12.12 3.37
N PRO A 37 -25.62 13.07 4.19
CA PRO A 37 -24.27 13.61 4.01
C PRO A 37 -23.30 12.43 3.95
N ALA A 38 -22.59 12.29 2.84
CA ALA A 38 -21.48 11.35 2.78
C ALA A 38 -20.46 11.80 3.82
N ASP A 39 -20.00 10.88 4.68
CA ASP A 39 -18.91 11.18 5.60
C ASP A 39 -17.71 11.70 4.80
N PRO A 40 -17.00 12.73 5.29
CA PRO A 40 -15.84 13.26 4.60
C PRO A 40 -14.79 12.14 4.46
N ALA A 41 -14.39 11.86 3.22
CA ALA A 41 -13.39 10.82 2.95
C ALA A 41 -12.12 11.09 3.76
N VAL A 42 -11.56 10.03 4.37
CA VAL A 42 -10.32 10.12 5.14
C VAL A 42 -9.19 10.53 4.18
N VAL A 43 -8.51 11.63 4.52
CA VAL A 43 -7.38 12.14 3.75
C VAL A 43 -6.10 11.61 4.36
N HIS A 44 -5.54 10.58 3.72
CA HIS A 44 -4.26 9.98 4.06
C HIS A 44 -3.07 10.78 3.52
N ASP A 45 -1.91 10.66 4.17
CA ASP A 45 -0.61 11.23 3.79
C ASP A 45 -0.66 12.73 3.41
N SER A 46 -1.48 13.52 4.11
CA SER A 46 -1.71 14.94 3.81
C SER A 46 -2.14 15.23 2.35
N ALA A 47 -2.73 14.26 1.64
CA ALA A 47 -2.98 14.27 0.19
C ALA A 47 -1.72 14.52 -0.67
N LEU A 48 -0.55 14.05 -0.24
CA LEU A 48 0.68 14.09 -1.03
C LEU A 48 0.57 13.24 -2.32
N PRO A 49 1.09 13.72 -3.46
CA PRO A 49 1.06 12.97 -4.72
C PRO A 49 1.93 11.70 -4.66
N PHE A 50 1.75 10.82 -5.64
CA PHE A 50 2.48 9.54 -5.76
C PHE A 50 4.02 9.70 -5.74
N ASP A 51 4.54 10.78 -6.34
CA ASP A 51 5.96 11.11 -6.48
C ASP A 51 6.54 11.96 -5.32
N ALA A 52 5.78 12.14 -4.23
CA ALA A 52 6.25 12.87 -3.06
C ALA A 52 7.39 12.16 -2.33
N LEU A 53 8.51 12.85 -2.12
CA LEU A 53 9.66 12.36 -1.35
C LEU A 53 9.63 12.83 0.12
N PRO A 54 10.19 12.05 1.05
CA PRO A 54 10.38 12.46 2.45
C PRO A 54 11.34 13.65 2.61
N MET A 55 10.97 14.59 3.47
CA MET A 55 11.70 15.83 3.76
C MET A 55 11.68 16.16 5.27
N PRO A 56 12.36 15.39 6.14
CA PRO A 56 12.44 15.69 7.57
C PRO A 56 12.95 17.11 7.86
N PRO A 57 12.31 17.88 8.77
CA PRO A 57 12.50 19.33 8.84
C PRO A 57 13.89 19.81 9.31
N GLN A 58 14.65 18.98 10.05
CA GLN A 58 16.05 19.24 10.42
C GLN A 58 17.06 18.55 9.49
N GLY A 59 16.58 17.77 8.51
CA GLY A 59 17.41 16.99 7.61
C GLY A 59 18.49 16.18 8.34
N ARG A 60 19.72 16.26 7.80
CA ARG A 60 20.89 15.54 8.31
C ARG A 60 21.36 15.97 9.72
N GLU A 61 20.96 17.15 10.21
CA GLU A 61 21.29 17.60 11.57
C GLU A 61 20.27 17.12 12.62
N GLY A 62 19.18 16.47 12.17
CA GLY A 62 18.22 15.80 13.03
C GLY A 62 18.78 14.55 13.71
N PHE A 63 18.17 14.19 14.84
CA PHE A 63 18.34 12.90 15.53
C PHE A 63 16.99 12.37 16.04
N GLU A 64 15.91 12.57 15.28
CA GLU A 64 14.59 12.04 15.64
C GLU A 64 14.49 10.58 15.20
N GLU A 65 14.24 9.69 16.17
CA GLU A 65 14.32 8.24 15.95
C GLU A 65 13.14 7.72 15.11
N CYS A 66 13.41 6.72 14.27
CA CYS A 66 12.38 6.13 13.42
C CYS A 66 11.46 5.25 14.27
N PRO A 67 10.12 5.45 14.29
CA PRO A 67 9.24 4.74 15.23
C PRO A 67 9.20 3.20 15.06
N TYR A 68 9.64 2.69 13.91
CA TYR A 68 9.56 1.27 13.53
C TYR A 68 10.91 0.62 13.17
N LEU A 69 11.99 1.39 12.97
CA LEU A 69 13.33 0.85 12.64
C LEU A 69 14.39 1.33 13.64
N ASP A 70 15.18 0.39 14.16
CA ASP A 70 16.30 0.70 15.06
C ASP A 70 17.50 1.31 14.29
N SER A 71 18.04 2.40 14.82
CA SER A 71 19.10 3.19 14.18
C SER A 71 20.44 2.46 14.07
N GLN A 72 20.76 1.54 14.99
CA GLN A 72 21.98 0.73 14.91
C GLN A 72 21.79 -0.39 13.90
N TRP A 73 20.63 -1.06 13.92
CA TRP A 73 20.27 -2.09 12.95
C TRP A 73 20.25 -1.56 11.51
N VAL A 74 19.75 -0.35 11.27
CA VAL A 74 19.85 0.30 9.94
C VAL A 74 21.30 0.58 9.57
N ALA A 75 22.11 1.11 10.49
CA ALA A 75 23.52 1.40 10.23
C ALA A 75 24.34 0.13 9.90
N ASP A 76 24.08 -0.98 10.59
CA ASP A 76 24.73 -2.28 10.37
C ASP A 76 24.22 -2.97 9.08
N THR A 77 22.91 -2.97 8.84
CA THR A 77 22.29 -3.59 7.65
C THR A 77 22.68 -2.85 6.38
N ASN A 78 22.65 -1.53 6.39
CA ASN A 78 23.06 -0.70 5.26
C ASN A 78 24.59 -0.63 5.13
N GLY A 79 25.31 -0.72 6.26
CA GLY A 79 26.77 -0.78 6.33
C GLY A 79 27.47 0.58 6.44
N GLN A 80 26.78 1.62 6.89
CA GLN A 80 27.37 2.96 7.11
C GLN A 80 26.97 3.53 8.48
N ARG A 81 27.94 4.13 9.18
CA ARG A 81 27.70 4.76 10.50
C ARG A 81 26.68 5.89 10.38
N MET A 82 25.71 5.92 11.28
CA MET A 82 24.75 7.02 11.37
C MET A 82 25.46 8.34 11.72
N THR A 83 25.14 9.43 11.02
CA THR A 83 25.56 10.80 11.40
C THR A 83 24.39 11.71 11.78
N GLY A 84 23.16 11.25 11.58
CA GLY A 84 21.92 11.99 11.80
C GLY A 84 20.75 11.26 11.16
N GLN A 85 19.53 11.54 11.61
CA GLN A 85 18.29 10.89 11.17
C GLN A 85 17.08 11.75 11.52
N GLY A 86 15.98 11.57 10.79
CA GLY A 86 14.74 12.28 11.06
C GLY A 86 13.53 11.68 10.38
N VAL A 87 12.37 12.13 10.84
CA VAL A 87 11.06 11.68 10.35
C VAL A 87 10.32 12.79 9.61
N ASP A 88 9.48 12.39 8.66
CA ASP A 88 8.55 13.26 7.96
C ASP A 88 7.12 12.86 8.32
N THR A 89 6.47 13.69 9.14
CA THR A 89 5.13 13.46 9.69
C THR A 89 4.00 13.97 8.77
N ARG A 90 4.29 14.29 7.49
CA ARG A 90 3.25 14.52 6.48
C ARG A 90 2.56 13.22 6.05
N PHE A 91 3.25 12.08 6.21
CA PHE A 91 2.75 10.73 5.95
C PHE A 91 2.10 10.15 7.21
N ASP A 92 1.03 9.36 7.06
CA ASP A 92 0.26 8.81 8.20
C ASP A 92 1.12 7.88 9.08
N THR A 93 2.03 7.13 8.42
CA THR A 93 3.19 6.51 9.07
C THR A 93 4.41 7.34 8.72
N PRO A 94 5.08 7.98 9.70
CA PRO A 94 6.16 8.92 9.39
C PRO A 94 7.28 8.29 8.57
N ALA A 95 7.62 8.90 7.44
CA ALA A 95 8.69 8.41 6.58
C ALA A 95 10.06 8.73 7.22
N CYS A 96 10.95 7.75 7.29
CA CYS A 96 12.23 7.84 7.99
C CYS A 96 13.40 8.04 7.02
N VAL A 97 14.27 9.00 7.31
CA VAL A 97 15.49 9.26 6.53
C VAL A 97 16.71 9.15 7.44
N PHE A 98 17.73 8.45 6.95
CA PHE A 98 18.94 8.10 7.69
C PHE A 98 20.17 8.60 6.93
N TRP A 99 21.07 9.32 7.60
CA TRP A 99 22.27 9.88 6.97
C TRP A 99 23.56 9.22 7.47
N SER A 100 24.57 9.21 6.59
CA SER A 100 25.96 8.96 6.95
C SER A 100 26.83 10.12 6.45
N TYR A 101 28.13 9.92 6.27
CA TYR A 101 29.07 10.95 5.82
C TYR A 101 28.71 11.67 4.49
N PRO A 102 28.10 11.03 3.46
CA PRO A 102 27.63 11.71 2.25
C PRO A 102 26.52 12.74 2.50
N GLU A 103 26.36 13.71 1.60
CA GLU A 103 25.26 14.71 1.67
C GLU A 103 23.89 14.06 1.45
N ALA A 104 23.80 13.14 0.49
CA ALA A 104 22.63 12.30 0.29
C ALA A 104 22.42 11.32 1.47
N PRO A 105 21.16 10.94 1.78
CA PRO A 105 20.86 9.90 2.76
C PRO A 105 21.62 8.59 2.49
N GLN A 106 21.91 7.84 3.55
CA GLN A 106 22.37 6.46 3.41
C GLN A 106 21.22 5.49 3.13
N ALA A 107 20.04 5.78 3.67
CA ALA A 107 18.80 5.07 3.42
C ALA A 107 17.59 6.00 3.62
N THR A 108 16.52 5.77 2.87
CA THR A 108 15.22 6.45 2.99
C THR A 108 14.14 5.39 2.97
N VAL A 109 13.24 5.40 3.96
CA VAL A 109 12.12 4.46 4.09
C VAL A 109 10.82 5.26 4.11
N MET A 110 9.93 4.99 3.17
CA MET A 110 8.67 5.68 2.99
C MET A 110 7.52 4.66 2.97
N VAL A 111 6.50 4.91 3.80
CA VAL A 111 5.24 4.16 3.82
C VAL A 111 4.17 5.10 3.28
N ARG A 112 3.35 4.62 2.36
CA ARG A 112 2.28 5.37 1.70
C ARG A 112 0.92 4.71 1.91
N HIS A 113 -0.07 5.52 2.27
CA HIS A 113 -1.48 5.13 2.35
C HIS A 113 -2.23 5.87 1.24
N MET A 114 -2.44 5.18 0.12
CA MET A 114 -3.00 5.78 -1.10
C MET A 114 -4.53 5.66 -1.15
N PRO A 115 -5.24 6.54 -1.89
CA PRO A 115 -6.70 6.46 -2.02
C PRO A 115 -7.21 5.19 -2.72
N SER A 116 -6.35 4.46 -3.41
CA SER A 116 -6.66 3.21 -4.12
C SER A 116 -5.40 2.35 -4.30
N GLU A 117 -5.60 1.08 -4.59
CA GLU A 117 -4.52 0.15 -5.01
C GLU A 117 -3.85 0.59 -6.32
N GLU A 118 -4.60 1.19 -7.25
CA GLU A 118 -4.06 1.74 -8.50
C GLU A 118 -3.04 2.87 -8.24
N GLU A 119 -3.31 3.77 -7.28
CA GLU A 119 -2.35 4.80 -6.89
C GLU A 119 -1.19 4.26 -6.04
N ALA A 120 -1.36 3.13 -5.34
CA ALA A 120 -0.26 2.44 -4.65
C ALA A 120 0.69 1.72 -5.63
N ILE A 121 0.15 1.05 -6.65
CA ILE A 121 0.90 0.52 -7.79
C ILE A 121 1.66 1.66 -8.48
N ARG A 122 1.01 2.81 -8.70
CA ARG A 122 1.65 4.00 -9.29
C ARG A 122 2.83 4.55 -8.48
N VAL A 123 2.80 4.46 -7.14
CA VAL A 123 3.97 4.78 -6.28
C VAL A 123 5.11 3.79 -6.54
N VAL A 124 4.79 2.49 -6.63
CA VAL A 124 5.78 1.42 -6.88
C VAL A 124 6.41 1.56 -8.26
N ASP A 125 5.61 1.67 -9.32
CA ASP A 125 6.07 1.79 -10.71
C ASP A 125 6.92 3.06 -10.95
N TRP A 126 6.69 4.12 -10.18
CA TRP A 126 7.50 5.34 -10.20
C TRP A 126 8.85 5.15 -9.49
N ALA A 127 8.87 4.45 -8.35
CA ALA A 127 10.10 4.21 -7.58
C ALA A 127 10.97 3.08 -8.18
N ALA A 128 10.35 2.07 -8.79
CA ALA A 128 10.96 0.88 -9.36
C ALA A 128 10.32 0.55 -10.72
N PRO A 129 10.73 1.19 -11.83
CA PRO A 129 10.05 1.04 -13.11
C PRO A 129 10.14 -0.37 -13.70
N ILE A 130 9.04 -0.78 -14.35
CA ILE A 130 8.80 -2.14 -14.87
C ILE A 130 9.83 -2.61 -15.91
N ASP A 131 10.48 -1.69 -16.64
CA ASP A 131 11.45 -1.99 -17.69
C ASP A 131 12.91 -2.05 -17.22
N THR A 132 13.18 -1.64 -15.97
CA THR A 132 14.52 -1.42 -15.42
C THR A 132 14.75 -2.07 -14.06
N THR A 133 13.73 -2.75 -13.50
CA THR A 133 13.81 -3.47 -12.22
C THR A 133 13.41 -4.94 -12.34
N GLU A 134 13.77 -5.77 -11.35
CA GLU A 134 13.32 -7.16 -11.24
C GLU A 134 12.19 -7.29 -10.20
N PRO A 135 11.29 -8.29 -10.30
CA PRO A 135 10.15 -8.43 -9.39
C PRO A 135 10.54 -8.55 -7.91
N ALA A 136 9.72 -7.95 -7.04
CA ALA A 136 9.83 -7.98 -5.59
C ALA A 136 8.53 -8.48 -4.95
N GLU A 137 8.50 -9.77 -4.60
CA GLU A 137 7.29 -10.49 -4.16
C GLU A 137 7.38 -10.93 -2.68
N GLU A 138 8.05 -10.14 -1.83
CA GLU A 138 8.20 -10.44 -0.40
C GLU A 138 7.90 -9.20 0.49
N PRO A 139 7.35 -9.38 1.71
CA PRO A 139 6.85 -10.65 2.26
C PRO A 139 5.54 -11.09 1.58
N GLU A 140 5.01 -12.26 1.96
CA GLU A 140 3.84 -12.86 1.28
C GLU A 140 2.65 -11.89 1.18
N GLY A 141 2.09 -11.76 -0.03
CA GLY A 141 0.98 -10.86 -0.34
C GLY A 141 1.39 -9.44 -0.77
N TRP A 142 2.70 -9.13 -0.81
CA TRP A 142 3.23 -7.90 -1.40
C TRP A 142 3.81 -8.17 -2.80
N SER A 143 3.72 -7.19 -3.70
CA SER A 143 4.26 -7.26 -5.07
C SER A 143 4.82 -5.91 -5.52
N GLY A 144 5.82 -5.92 -6.41
CA GLY A 144 6.46 -4.71 -6.92
C GLY A 144 7.81 -4.97 -7.59
N GLY A 145 8.77 -4.05 -7.43
CA GLY A 145 10.06 -4.06 -8.12
C GLY A 145 11.25 -3.71 -7.22
N ARG A 146 12.43 -4.27 -7.54
CA ARG A 146 13.70 -3.95 -6.89
C ARG A 146 14.85 -3.86 -7.90
N ALA A 147 15.85 -3.02 -7.61
CA ALA A 147 17.06 -2.91 -8.42
C ALA A 147 18.26 -2.43 -7.60
N GLY A 148 19.46 -2.67 -8.10
CA GLY A 148 20.73 -2.16 -7.57
C GLY A 148 21.68 -1.82 -8.72
N HIS A 149 22.25 -0.62 -8.68
CA HIS A 149 23.08 -0.03 -9.73
C HIS A 149 24.15 0.88 -9.09
N GLU A 150 24.90 1.66 -9.86
CA GLU A 150 26.09 2.33 -9.31
C GLU A 150 25.78 3.48 -8.34
N GLU A 151 24.65 4.18 -8.54
CA GLU A 151 24.15 5.27 -7.70
C GLU A 151 23.45 4.79 -6.41
N GLY A 152 23.03 3.52 -6.32
CA GLY A 152 22.31 2.99 -5.16
C GLY A 152 21.45 1.77 -5.46
N ALA A 153 20.40 1.58 -4.65
CA ALA A 153 19.40 0.54 -4.83
C ALA A 153 18.01 0.99 -4.36
N VAL A 154 16.99 0.33 -4.90
CA VAL A 154 15.58 0.51 -4.54
C VAL A 154 14.90 -0.84 -4.28
N TYR A 155 13.95 -0.84 -3.35
CA TYR A 155 12.96 -1.89 -3.15
C TYR A 155 11.60 -1.22 -2.94
N ALA A 156 10.64 -1.45 -3.83
CA ALA A 156 9.33 -0.84 -3.79
C ALA A 156 8.26 -1.93 -3.96
N VAL A 157 7.33 -2.03 -3.01
CA VAL A 157 6.25 -3.03 -3.01
C VAL A 157 4.94 -2.44 -2.52
N GLN A 158 3.82 -2.98 -2.99
CA GLN A 158 2.47 -2.63 -2.53
C GLN A 158 1.68 -3.86 -2.09
N LYS A 159 0.68 -3.63 -1.24
CA LYS A 159 -0.38 -4.57 -0.90
C LYS A 159 -1.71 -3.82 -0.74
N GLY A 160 -2.51 -3.81 -1.80
CA GLY A 160 -3.74 -3.01 -1.85
C GLY A 160 -3.41 -1.51 -1.83
N PRO A 161 -4.09 -0.68 -1.03
CA PRO A 161 -3.84 0.77 -1.01
C PRO A 161 -2.52 1.17 -0.30
N VAL A 162 -1.75 0.24 0.26
CA VAL A 162 -0.51 0.54 0.99
C VAL A 162 0.71 0.23 0.13
N ALA A 163 1.63 1.19 0.00
CA ALA A 163 2.94 0.97 -0.63
C ALA A 163 4.08 1.26 0.35
N VAL A 164 5.16 0.47 0.27
CA VAL A 164 6.39 0.64 1.04
C VAL A 164 7.55 0.73 0.06
N VAL A 165 8.29 1.84 0.15
CA VAL A 165 9.43 2.14 -0.71
C VAL A 165 10.67 2.39 0.13
N VAL A 166 11.75 1.71 -0.20
CA VAL A 166 13.07 1.88 0.41
C VAL A 166 14.10 2.17 -0.65
N TRP A 167 14.83 3.28 -0.46
CA TRP A 167 16.04 3.60 -1.22
C TRP A 167 17.27 3.46 -0.32
N SER A 168 18.40 3.07 -0.91
CA SER A 168 19.70 2.95 -0.25
C SER A 168 20.80 3.50 -1.14
N ASN A 169 21.84 4.12 -0.56
CA ASN A 169 23.06 4.51 -1.28
C ASN A 169 24.02 3.34 -1.55
N GLN A 170 23.53 2.10 -1.41
CA GLN A 170 24.30 0.87 -1.60
C GLN A 170 23.78 0.12 -2.81
N GLN A 171 24.68 -0.42 -3.63
CA GLN A 171 24.36 -1.14 -4.88
C GLN A 171 23.65 -2.50 -4.67
N GLN A 172 23.25 -2.83 -3.44
CA GLN A 172 22.67 -4.13 -3.07
C GLN A 172 21.18 -3.98 -2.72
N SER A 173 20.29 -4.33 -3.64
CA SER A 173 18.83 -4.35 -3.42
C SER A 173 18.40 -5.13 -2.18
N LEU A 174 19.13 -6.19 -1.81
CA LEU A 174 18.90 -6.96 -0.58
C LEU A 174 18.94 -6.09 0.70
N LYS A 175 19.70 -4.99 0.73
CA LYS A 175 19.70 -4.07 1.89
C LYS A 175 18.41 -3.27 1.99
N ALA A 176 17.90 -2.77 0.87
CA ALA A 176 16.62 -2.09 0.79
C ALA A 176 15.47 -3.06 1.10
N GLU A 177 15.54 -4.29 0.59
CA GLU A 177 14.60 -5.38 0.89
C GLU A 177 14.52 -5.70 2.39
N LEU A 178 15.67 -5.88 3.06
CA LEU A 178 15.69 -6.18 4.50
C LEU A 178 15.05 -5.04 5.32
N MET A 179 15.36 -3.79 4.98
CA MET A 179 14.74 -2.61 5.63
C MET A 179 13.24 -2.50 5.36
N ALA A 180 12.78 -2.84 4.14
CA ALA A 180 11.35 -2.87 3.81
C ALA A 180 10.60 -3.96 4.60
N LYS A 181 11.16 -5.18 4.66
CA LYS A 181 10.57 -6.33 5.36
C LYS A 181 10.51 -6.11 6.88
N GLU A 182 11.56 -5.56 7.49
CA GLU A 182 11.53 -5.19 8.92
C GLU A 182 10.49 -4.09 9.16
N ALA A 183 10.41 -3.05 8.31
CA ALA A 183 9.40 -2.00 8.46
C ALA A 183 7.96 -2.56 8.39
N ILE A 184 7.66 -3.40 7.39
CA ILE A 184 6.36 -4.08 7.21
C ILE A 184 6.02 -4.93 8.44
N VAL A 185 6.96 -5.73 8.95
CA VAL A 185 6.79 -6.58 10.14
C VAL A 185 6.56 -5.75 11.41
N ARG A 186 7.29 -4.63 11.57
CA ARG A 186 7.23 -3.77 12.76
C ARG A 186 5.98 -2.89 12.81
N LEU A 187 5.42 -2.55 11.65
CA LEU A 187 4.16 -1.82 11.50
C LEU A 187 2.93 -2.74 11.44
N GLY A 188 3.13 -4.03 11.12
CA GLY A 188 2.06 -5.03 11.02
C GLY A 188 1.20 -4.91 9.76
N LEU A 189 1.80 -4.50 8.64
CA LEU A 189 1.12 -4.16 7.38
C LEU A 189 0.78 -5.39 6.53
#